data_AF-A0AAV4IIL3-F1
#
_entry.id   AF-A0AAV4IIL3-F1
#
_cell.length_a   1.000
_cell.length_b   1.000
_cell.length_c   1.000
_cell.angle_alpha   90.00
_cell.angle_beta   90.00
_cell.angle_gamma   90.00
#
_symmetry.space_group_name_H-M   'P 1'
#
loop_
_entity.id
_entity.type
_entity.pdbx_description
1 polymer ?
#
loop_
_entity_poly.entity_id
_entity_poly.type
_entity_poly.pdbx_seq_one_letter_code
_entity_poly.pdbx_strand_id
1 'polypeptide(L)'
;MPHLPANERLVTNEATVVALLLAGMGPFYFNNFCEYLDMPGLHQKTFNEIAKRFYSRNEILANKFLLKLPLFVRREHIHQYHLYVNNNDIIDISVSFYSSWLKKSHKSLIRIGCVIDVLTGLIIDGHVCSLHCRTCAKSGEFVRRETPQRYRRWREEHIASSECTINFEGSPSMMEVKAVEVLWNRSVECHEMRYTRMGHQHVGHSGLSGNYGWADTTIGAGFAYLTNHLTMYLQDDPRQVSLRQAFLECFSKYKSTKSQEREE
;
A
#
# COMPACT_ATOMS: atom_id res chain seq x y z
N MET A 1 -13.88 -11.04 39.71
CA MET A 1 -12.99 -12.03 39.05
C MET A 1 -11.78 -12.28 39.93
N PRO A 2 -11.23 -13.52 39.99
CA PRO A 2 -10.03 -13.81 40.77
C PRO A 2 -8.88 -12.91 40.31
N HIS A 3 -8.10 -12.41 41.27
CA HIS A 3 -6.92 -11.61 40.97
C HIS A 3 -5.86 -12.48 40.27
N LEU A 4 -5.79 -12.41 38.95
CA LEU A 4 -4.70 -13.02 38.18
C LEU A 4 -3.34 -12.53 38.71
N PRO A 5 -2.31 -13.40 38.78
CA PRO A 5 -0.94 -12.98 39.07
C PRO A 5 -0.44 -11.93 38.08
N ALA A 6 0.47 -11.06 38.53
CA ALA A 6 0.90 -9.89 37.75
C ALA A 6 1.46 -10.23 36.35
N ASN A 7 2.14 -11.37 36.22
CA ASN A 7 2.70 -11.84 34.95
C ASN A 7 1.62 -12.30 33.97
N GLU A 8 0.58 -12.99 34.46
CA GLU A 8 -0.56 -13.41 33.64
C GLU A 8 -1.38 -12.22 33.16
N ARG A 9 -1.58 -11.19 34.00
CA ARG A 9 -2.25 -9.95 33.58
C ARG A 9 -1.50 -9.24 32.45
N LEU A 10 -0.17 -9.23 32.49
CA LEU A 10 0.65 -8.62 31.43
C LEU A 10 0.45 -9.36 30.10
N VAL A 11 0.48 -10.69 30.12
CA VAL A 11 0.26 -11.52 28.93
C VAL A 11 -1.15 -11.33 28.37
N THR A 12 -2.18 -11.35 29.22
CA THR A 12 -3.57 -11.12 28.81
C THR A 12 -3.76 -9.74 28.20
N ASN A 13 -3.20 -8.69 28.81
CA ASN A 13 -3.29 -7.32 28.29
C ASN A 13 -2.58 -7.18 26.94
N GLU A 14 -1.38 -7.77 26.79
CA GLU A 14 -0.66 -7.77 25.52
C GLU A 14 -1.45 -8.48 24.42
N ALA A 15 -1.95 -9.69 24.69
CA ALA A 15 -2.76 -10.45 23.74
C ALA A 15 -4.05 -9.70 23.34
N THR A 16 -4.71 -9.07 24.32
CA THR A 16 -5.93 -8.29 24.10
C THR A 16 -5.66 -7.10 23.18
N VAL A 17 -4.62 -6.32 23.45
CA VAL A 17 -4.24 -5.19 22.60
C VAL A 17 -3.90 -5.65 21.19
N VAL A 18 -3.14 -6.74 21.02
CA VAL A 18 -2.82 -7.29 19.70
C VAL A 18 -4.09 -7.70 18.94
N ALA A 19 -5.01 -8.42 19.59
CA ALA A 19 -6.28 -8.83 18.96
C ALA A 19 -7.11 -7.61 18.51
N LEU A 20 -7.19 -6.57 19.33
CA LEU A 20 -7.90 -5.33 19.01
C LEU A 20 -7.25 -4.60 17.83
N LEU A 21 -5.92 -4.51 17.80
CA LEU A 21 -5.20 -3.90 16.70
C LEU A 21 -5.44 -4.62 15.38
N LEU A 22 -5.47 -5.96 15.39
CA LEU A 22 -5.79 -6.77 14.21
C LEU A 22 -7.25 -6.57 13.74
N ALA A 23 -8.16 -6.34 14.68
CA ALA A 23 -9.55 -6.00 14.38
C ALA A 23 -9.78 -4.52 14.01
N GLY A 24 -8.73 -3.70 13.96
CA GLY A 24 -8.84 -2.27 13.68
C GLY A 24 -9.50 -1.45 14.79
N MET A 25 -9.53 -1.97 16.02
CA MET A 25 -10.16 -1.34 17.18
C MET A 25 -9.13 -0.61 18.03
N GLY A 26 -9.44 0.66 18.31
CA GLY A 26 -8.68 1.49 19.23
C GLY A 26 -9.13 1.33 20.70
N PRO A 27 -8.40 1.97 21.62
CA PRO A 27 -8.66 1.91 23.06
C PRO A 27 -10.04 2.48 23.45
N PHE A 28 -10.56 3.45 22.69
CA PHE A 28 -11.92 3.96 22.89
C PHE A 28 -12.97 2.86 22.69
N TYR A 29 -12.92 2.16 21.55
CA TYR A 29 -13.87 1.09 21.24
C TYR A 29 -13.73 -0.09 22.21
N PHE A 30 -12.50 -0.41 22.62
CA PHE A 30 -12.25 -1.44 23.61
C PHE A 30 -12.89 -1.11 24.97
N ASN A 31 -12.67 0.10 25.47
CA ASN A 31 -13.24 0.49 26.77
C ASN A 31 -14.77 0.55 26.73
N ASN A 32 -15.37 1.01 25.64
CA ASN A 32 -16.83 0.93 25.47
C ASN A 32 -17.33 -0.53 25.46
N PHE A 33 -16.63 -1.43 24.76
CA PHE A 33 -16.97 -2.85 24.75
C PHE A 33 -16.89 -3.47 26.14
N CYS A 34 -15.84 -3.17 26.90
CA CYS A 34 -15.69 -3.60 28.29
C CYS A 34 -16.81 -3.05 29.18
N GLU A 35 -17.20 -1.79 29.01
CA GLU A 35 -18.30 -1.16 29.75
C GLU A 35 -19.64 -1.89 29.52
N TYR A 36 -19.99 -2.23 28.28
CA TYR A 36 -21.21 -2.98 27.96
C TYR A 36 -21.28 -4.38 28.57
N LEU A 37 -20.12 -4.96 28.90
CA LEU A 37 -20.01 -6.31 29.45
C LEU A 37 -19.64 -6.32 30.94
N ASP A 38 -19.61 -5.16 31.60
CA ASP A 38 -19.18 -5.00 32.98
C ASP A 38 -17.80 -5.61 33.26
N MET A 39 -16.88 -5.43 32.30
CA MET A 39 -15.50 -5.90 32.36
C MET A 39 -14.53 -4.73 32.61
N PRO A 40 -13.39 -4.98 33.27
CA PRO A 40 -12.36 -3.95 33.41
C PRO A 40 -11.71 -3.63 32.06
N GLY A 41 -11.73 -2.35 31.68
CA GLY A 41 -11.02 -1.84 30.50
C GLY A 41 -9.53 -1.61 30.75
N LEU A 42 -8.85 -1.04 29.75
CA LEU A 42 -7.45 -0.64 29.81
C LEU A 42 -7.32 0.87 29.77
N HIS A 43 -6.46 1.41 30.65
CA HIS A 43 -6.13 2.81 30.58
C HIS A 43 -5.47 3.15 29.22
N GLN A 44 -5.85 4.28 28.64
CA GLN A 44 -5.40 4.75 27.33
C GLN A 44 -3.87 4.76 27.18
N LYS A 45 -3.16 5.12 28.27
CA LYS A 45 -1.69 5.13 28.31
C LYS A 45 -1.12 3.72 28.17
N THR A 46 -1.63 2.78 28.96
CA THR A 46 -1.21 1.37 28.96
C THR A 46 -1.45 0.72 27.61
N PHE A 47 -2.63 0.94 27.01
CA PHE A 47 -2.93 0.46 25.66
C PHE A 47 -1.90 0.99 24.65
N ASN A 48 -1.64 2.31 24.67
CA ASN A 48 -0.71 2.94 23.73
C ASN A 48 0.74 2.46 23.92
N GLU A 49 1.18 2.18 25.14
CA GLU A 49 2.51 1.64 25.42
C GLU A 49 2.68 0.23 24.85
N ILE A 50 1.68 -0.63 25.05
CA ILE A 50 1.67 -1.98 24.46
C ILE A 50 1.62 -1.91 22.94
N ALA A 51 0.72 -1.09 22.37
CA ALA A 51 0.59 -0.93 20.94
C ALA A 51 1.90 -0.43 20.30
N LYS A 52 2.57 0.56 20.91
CA LYS A 52 3.88 1.04 20.46
C LYS A 52 4.93 -0.07 20.44
N ARG A 53 5.02 -0.86 21.52
CA ARG A 53 5.95 -2.01 21.57
C ARG A 53 5.68 -3.00 20.44
N PHE A 54 4.42 -3.29 20.18
CA PHE A 54 4.02 -4.18 19.08
C PHE A 54 4.38 -3.60 17.71
N TYR A 55 4.08 -2.33 17.46
CA TYR A 55 4.44 -1.65 16.21
C TYR A 55 5.94 -1.66 15.96
N SER A 56 6.75 -1.28 16.95
CA SER A 56 8.22 -1.27 16.80
C SER A 56 8.79 -2.67 16.52
N ARG A 57 8.26 -3.72 17.17
CA ARG A 57 8.68 -5.10 16.89
C ARG A 57 8.30 -5.54 15.47
N ASN A 58 7.09 -5.23 15.04
CA ASN A 58 6.63 -5.54 13.68
C ASN A 58 7.41 -4.77 12.62
N GLU A 59 7.76 -3.52 12.87
CA GLU A 59 8.58 -2.73 11.96
C GLU A 59 9.97 -3.35 11.78
N ILE A 60 10.62 -3.76 12.87
CA ILE A 60 11.91 -4.47 12.81
C ILE A 60 11.77 -5.77 12.01
N LEU A 61 10.70 -6.54 12.24
CA LEU A 61 10.47 -7.79 11.53
C LEU A 61 10.19 -7.56 10.04
N ALA A 62 9.32 -6.61 9.71
CA ALA A 62 8.98 -6.23 8.35
C ALA A 62 10.23 -5.77 7.59
N ASN A 63 11.06 -4.91 8.19
CA ASN A 63 12.30 -4.44 7.58
C ASN A 63 13.28 -5.60 7.32
N LYS A 64 13.38 -6.59 8.22
CA LYS A 64 14.20 -7.79 7.97
C LYS A 64 13.70 -8.60 6.77
N PHE A 65 12.39 -8.69 6.57
CA PHE A 65 11.82 -9.37 5.40
C PHE A 65 12.02 -8.55 4.13
N LEU A 66 11.72 -7.25 4.14
CA LEU A 66 11.86 -6.37 2.99
C LEU A 66 13.31 -6.24 2.50
N LEU A 67 14.31 -6.47 3.36
CA LEU A 67 15.71 -6.57 2.94
C LEU A 67 16.06 -7.87 2.20
N LYS A 68 15.32 -8.95 2.46
CA LYS A 68 15.62 -10.30 1.92
C LYS A 68 14.71 -10.70 0.77
N LEU A 69 13.46 -10.24 0.78
CA LEU A 69 12.43 -10.60 -0.20
C LEU A 69 12.82 -10.23 -1.63
N PRO A 70 13.36 -9.02 -1.91
CA PRO A 70 13.79 -8.67 -3.26
C PRO A 70 14.85 -9.64 -3.81
N LEU A 71 15.81 -10.06 -2.98
CA LEU A 71 16.84 -11.04 -3.35
C LEU A 71 16.27 -12.44 -3.59
N PHE A 72 15.25 -12.83 -2.83
CA PHE A 72 14.54 -14.08 -3.05
C PHE A 72 13.77 -14.04 -4.38
N VAL A 73 12.94 -13.02 -4.58
CA VAL A 73 12.15 -12.84 -5.81
C VAL A 73 13.05 -12.77 -7.04
N ARG A 74 14.15 -12.01 -6.99
CA ARG A 74 15.13 -11.95 -8.08
C ARG A 74 15.64 -13.34 -8.48
N ARG A 75 15.98 -14.19 -7.49
CA ARG A 75 16.44 -15.56 -7.76
C ARG A 75 15.35 -16.44 -8.38
N GLU A 76 14.11 -16.32 -7.91
CA GLU A 76 12.98 -17.06 -8.47
C GLU A 76 12.73 -16.67 -9.94
N HIS A 77 12.81 -15.38 -10.29
CA HIS A 77 12.69 -14.94 -11.68
C HIS A 77 13.82 -15.48 -12.56
N ILE A 78 15.08 -15.44 -12.09
CA ILE A 78 16.22 -16.01 -12.83
C ILE A 78 16.02 -17.50 -13.09
N HIS A 79 15.57 -18.24 -12.07
CA HIS A 79 15.34 -19.68 -12.17
C HIS A 79 14.16 -20.01 -13.10
N GLN A 80 13.01 -19.35 -12.92
CA GLN A 80 11.78 -19.62 -13.66
C GLN A 80 11.91 -19.30 -15.16
N TYR A 81 12.61 -18.21 -15.50
CA TYR A 81 12.78 -17.77 -16.89
C TYR A 81 14.13 -18.16 -17.50
N HIS A 82 14.95 -18.95 -16.78
CA HIS A 82 16.28 -19.39 -17.21
C HIS A 82 17.16 -18.24 -17.74
N LEU A 83 17.16 -17.12 -17.00
CA LEU A 83 17.90 -15.92 -17.41
C LEU A 83 19.41 -16.12 -17.21
N TYR A 84 20.20 -15.82 -18.23
CA TYR A 84 21.66 -15.77 -18.13
C TYR A 84 22.08 -14.37 -17.70
N VAL A 85 22.22 -14.17 -16.39
CA VAL A 85 22.56 -12.88 -15.78
C VAL A 85 23.78 -13.01 -14.88
N ASN A 86 24.67 -12.02 -14.97
CA ASN A 86 25.79 -11.86 -14.07
C ASN A 86 25.34 -11.20 -12.75
N ASN A 87 26.22 -11.24 -11.76
CA ASN A 87 26.04 -10.43 -10.56
C ASN A 87 25.99 -8.95 -10.96
N ASN A 88 24.94 -8.23 -10.52
CA ASN A 88 24.64 -6.83 -10.79
C ASN A 88 23.86 -6.52 -12.09
N ASP A 89 23.54 -7.52 -12.92
CA ASP A 89 22.71 -7.25 -14.09
C ASP A 89 21.28 -6.87 -13.68
N ILE A 90 20.74 -5.80 -14.24
CA ILE A 90 19.36 -5.41 -13.94
C ILE A 90 18.41 -6.36 -14.67
N ILE A 91 17.51 -7.01 -13.92
CA ILE A 91 16.45 -7.84 -14.53
C ILE A 91 15.13 -7.08 -14.54
N ASP A 92 14.36 -7.26 -15.61
CA ASP A 92 13.01 -6.72 -15.70
C ASP A 92 12.03 -7.71 -15.02
N ILE A 93 11.27 -7.24 -14.03
CA ILE A 93 10.24 -8.05 -13.37
C ILE A 93 8.86 -7.43 -13.47
N SER A 94 7.87 -8.29 -13.66
CA SER A 94 6.46 -7.93 -13.69
C SER A 94 5.93 -7.75 -12.27
N VAL A 95 5.42 -6.55 -11.97
CA VAL A 95 4.87 -6.24 -10.65
C VAL A 95 3.45 -5.68 -10.74
N SER A 96 2.69 -5.89 -9.67
CA SER A 96 1.44 -5.20 -9.38
C SER A 96 1.69 -4.12 -8.33
N PHE A 97 1.10 -2.95 -8.53
CA PHE A 97 1.13 -1.86 -7.54
C PHE A 97 -0.23 -1.77 -6.85
N TYR A 98 -0.21 -1.73 -5.52
CA TYR A 98 -1.40 -1.54 -4.71
C TYR A 98 -1.20 -0.36 -3.77
N SER A 99 -2.20 0.52 -3.69
CA SER A 99 -2.18 1.64 -2.75
C SER A 99 -3.45 1.71 -1.90
N SER A 100 -3.31 2.20 -0.68
CA SER A 100 -4.44 2.40 0.22
C SER A 100 -4.31 3.71 1.00
N TRP A 101 -5.46 4.27 1.38
CA TRP A 101 -5.55 5.47 2.19
C TRP A 101 -5.82 5.11 3.64
N LEU A 102 -5.27 5.89 4.59
CA LEU A 102 -5.62 5.73 5.99
C LEU A 102 -7.11 6.04 6.26
N LYS A 103 -7.69 7.00 5.51
CA LYS A 103 -9.12 7.34 5.58
C LYS A 103 -9.73 7.23 4.18
N LYS A 104 -10.98 6.75 4.09
CA LYS A 104 -11.75 6.72 2.84
C LYS A 104 -12.05 8.14 2.36
N SER A 105 -11.15 8.75 1.57
CA SER A 105 -11.36 9.97 0.75
C SER A 105 -10.00 10.51 0.28
N HIS A 106 -10.02 11.26 -0.83
CA HIS A 106 -8.92 12.12 -1.29
C HIS A 106 -8.50 13.22 -0.28
N LYS A 107 -9.18 13.34 0.87
CA LYS A 107 -8.76 14.16 2.01
C LYS A 107 -7.81 13.44 2.98
N SER A 108 -7.50 12.16 2.76
CA SER A 108 -6.53 11.45 3.59
C SER A 108 -5.14 12.05 3.40
N LEU A 109 -4.49 12.41 4.51
CA LEU A 109 -3.15 12.99 4.52
C LEU A 109 -2.05 11.92 4.57
N ILE A 110 -2.42 10.64 4.63
CA ILE A 110 -1.50 9.50 4.72
C ILE A 110 -1.96 8.44 3.71
N ARG A 111 -1.00 7.92 2.97
CA ARG A 111 -1.17 6.88 1.95
C ARG A 111 -0.02 5.89 2.06
N ILE A 112 -0.31 4.61 1.83
CA ILE A 112 0.70 3.58 1.62
C ILE A 112 0.60 3.07 0.18
N GLY A 113 1.75 2.88 -0.47
CA GLY A 113 1.89 2.13 -1.72
C GLY A 113 2.79 0.93 -1.51
N CYS A 114 2.44 -0.19 -2.10
CA CYS A 114 3.21 -1.44 -2.04
C CYS A 114 3.39 -2.02 -3.44
N VAL A 115 4.53 -2.67 -3.66
CA VAL A 115 4.84 -3.43 -4.87
C VAL A 115 4.72 -4.91 -4.55
N ILE A 116 3.92 -5.61 -5.35
CA ILE A 116 3.67 -7.04 -5.25
C ILE A 116 4.26 -7.70 -6.49
N ASP A 117 5.17 -8.64 -6.29
CA ASP A 117 5.70 -9.45 -7.37
C ASP A 117 4.61 -10.38 -7.93
N VAL A 118 4.50 -10.45 -9.25
CA VAL A 118 3.46 -11.25 -9.92
C VAL A 118 3.76 -12.74 -9.87
N LEU A 119 5.04 -13.12 -9.91
CA LEU A 119 5.44 -14.53 -9.92
C LEU A 119 5.20 -15.20 -8.56
N THR A 120 5.64 -14.55 -7.48
CA THR A 120 5.61 -15.10 -6.11
C THR A 120 4.41 -14.64 -5.29
N GLY A 121 3.73 -13.56 -5.71
CA GLY A 121 2.66 -12.93 -4.92
C GLY A 121 3.15 -12.20 -3.66
N LEU A 122 4.46 -12.05 -3.48
CA LEU A 122 5.05 -11.44 -2.30
C LEU A 122 5.15 -9.92 -2.43
N ILE A 123 4.96 -9.22 -1.31
CA ILE A 123 5.23 -7.77 -1.23
C ILE A 123 6.75 -7.58 -1.13
N ILE A 124 7.34 -6.97 -2.16
CA ILE A 124 8.79 -6.79 -2.25
C ILE A 124 9.26 -5.41 -1.77
N ASP A 125 8.39 -4.40 -1.84
CA ASP A 125 8.72 -3.04 -1.40
C ASP A 125 7.45 -2.27 -1.00
N GLY A 126 7.63 -1.24 -0.17
CA GLY A 126 6.57 -0.40 0.35
C GLY A 126 7.04 1.02 0.67
N HIS A 127 6.15 1.99 0.46
CA HIS A 127 6.41 3.38 0.76
C HIS A 127 5.16 4.06 1.33
N VAL A 128 5.33 4.69 2.50
CA VAL A 128 4.30 5.51 3.12
C VAL A 128 4.56 6.95 2.73
N CYS A 129 3.62 7.57 2.02
CA CYS A 129 3.59 9.01 1.81
C CYS A 129 2.74 9.66 2.90
N SER A 130 3.19 10.81 3.39
CA SER A 130 2.49 11.56 4.43
C SER A 130 2.63 13.07 4.24
N LEU A 131 1.49 13.74 4.29
CA LEU A 131 1.30 15.20 4.39
C LEU A 131 1.02 15.64 5.84
N HIS A 132 1.05 14.71 6.80
CA HIS A 132 0.68 14.98 8.19
C HIS A 132 1.75 14.53 9.16
N CYS A 133 2.18 15.46 10.01
CA CYS A 133 2.91 15.15 11.23
C CYS A 133 2.12 15.66 12.43
N ARG A 134 1.92 14.80 13.43
CA ARG A 134 1.19 15.14 14.65
C ARG A 134 1.88 16.24 15.44
N THR A 135 3.21 16.21 15.50
CA THR A 135 4.03 17.22 16.19
C THR A 135 3.94 18.57 15.48
N CYS A 136 4.01 18.60 14.15
CA CYS A 136 3.75 19.80 13.35
C CYS A 136 2.34 20.37 13.58
N ALA A 137 1.32 19.50 13.61
CA ALA A 137 -0.07 19.93 13.77
C ALA A 137 -0.39 20.48 15.18
N LYS A 138 0.37 20.08 16.21
CA LYS A 138 0.18 20.53 17.58
C LYS A 138 1.21 21.56 18.00
N SER A 139 2.43 21.11 18.25
CA SER A 139 3.53 21.94 18.74
C SER A 139 3.95 22.97 17.70
N GLY A 140 4.03 22.57 16.42
CA GLY A 140 4.38 23.48 15.33
C GLY A 140 3.38 24.61 15.14
N GLU A 141 2.08 24.31 15.26
CA GLU A 141 1.02 25.32 15.19
C GLU A 141 1.09 26.33 16.34
N PHE A 142 1.43 25.89 17.56
CA PHE A 142 1.66 26.79 18.69
C PHE A 142 2.84 27.74 18.43
N VAL A 143 4.00 27.19 18.02
CA VAL A 143 5.20 27.98 17.72
C VAL A 143 4.98 28.96 16.56
N ARG A 144 4.16 28.56 15.57
CA ARG A 144 3.80 29.40 14.42
C ARG A 144 3.05 30.67 14.82
N ARG A 145 2.25 30.62 15.88
CA ARG A 145 1.46 31.77 16.36
C ARG A 145 2.31 32.82 17.10
N GLU A 146 3.49 32.46 17.56
CA GLU A 146 4.36 33.38 18.28
C GLU A 146 5.14 34.28 17.31
N THR A 147 6.03 33.70 16.48
CA THR A 147 6.77 34.44 15.46
C THR A 147 7.14 33.54 14.27
N PRO A 148 7.15 34.08 13.03
CA PRO A 148 7.59 33.34 11.84
C PRO A 148 9.03 32.81 11.94
N GLN A 149 9.93 33.55 12.57
CA GLN A 149 11.35 33.20 12.69
C GLN A 149 11.55 32.00 13.63
N ARG A 150 10.86 31.98 14.78
CA ARG A 150 10.93 30.87 15.72
C ARG A 150 10.36 29.60 15.12
N TYR A 151 9.28 29.72 14.34
CA TYR A 151 8.71 28.59 13.61
C TYR A 151 9.66 28.01 12.56
N ARG A 152 10.38 28.85 11.80
CA ARG A 152 11.38 28.37 10.83
C ARG A 152 12.48 27.55 11.51
N ARG A 153 13.09 28.09 12.56
CA ARG A 153 14.13 27.39 13.33
C ARG A 153 13.62 26.07 13.90
N TRP A 154 12.45 26.09 14.54
CA TRP A 154 11.83 24.88 15.08
C TRP A 154 11.54 23.83 13.99
N ARG A 155 11.07 24.26 12.81
CA ARG A 155 10.78 23.35 11.70
C ARG A 155 12.06 22.71 11.17
N GLU A 156 13.14 23.49 11.03
CA GLU A 156 14.45 22.97 10.61
C GLU A 156 14.98 21.93 11.61
N GLU A 157 14.91 22.22 12.91
CA GLU A 157 15.29 21.29 13.98
C GLU A 157 14.44 20.01 13.98
N HIS A 158 13.13 20.12 13.80
CA HIS A 158 12.20 18.98 13.78
C HIS A 158 12.39 18.08 12.54
N ILE A 159 12.77 18.66 11.41
CA ILE A 159 13.13 17.90 10.21
C ILE A 159 14.49 17.22 10.44
N ALA A 160 15.48 17.94 10.98
CA ALA A 160 16.81 17.42 11.24
C ALA A 160 16.82 16.27 12.27
N SER A 161 15.91 16.29 13.26
CA SER A 161 15.77 15.20 14.24
C SER A 161 15.16 13.91 13.67
N SER A 162 14.74 13.90 12.40
CA SER A 162 14.01 12.78 11.76
C SER A 162 12.70 12.40 12.46
N GLU A 163 12.17 13.27 13.32
CA GLU A 163 10.87 13.05 13.97
C GLU A 163 9.70 13.51 13.09
N CYS A 164 9.98 14.34 12.08
CA CYS A 164 8.97 14.79 11.14
C CYS A 164 8.55 13.63 10.23
N THR A 165 7.25 13.31 10.29
CA THR A 165 6.66 12.26 9.45
C THR A 165 6.12 12.80 8.12
N ILE A 166 6.23 14.10 7.84
CA ILE A 166 5.87 14.67 6.53
C ILE A 166 7.03 14.40 5.56
N ASN A 167 6.76 13.69 4.48
CA ASN A 167 7.75 13.32 3.47
C ASN A 167 7.29 13.58 2.03
N PHE A 168 6.15 14.24 1.86
CA PHE A 168 5.61 14.61 0.56
C PHE A 168 5.14 16.07 0.58
N GLU A 169 5.31 16.74 -0.56
CA GLU A 169 4.80 18.09 -0.82
C GLU A 169 3.92 18.04 -2.08
N GLY A 170 2.68 18.54 -1.98
CA GLY A 170 1.72 18.51 -3.09
C GLY A 170 0.30 18.16 -2.64
N SER A 171 -0.59 17.91 -3.61
CA SER A 171 -1.96 17.50 -3.32
C SER A 171 -2.01 16.03 -2.90
N PRO A 172 -2.93 15.63 -2.01
CA PRO A 172 -3.08 14.23 -1.61
C PRO A 172 -3.22 13.26 -2.80
N SER A 173 -3.90 13.68 -3.87
CA SER A 173 -4.08 12.86 -5.09
C SER A 173 -2.75 12.47 -5.75
N MET A 174 -1.70 13.29 -5.61
CA MET A 174 -0.39 13.03 -6.20
C MET A 174 0.49 12.10 -5.36
N MET A 175 0.09 11.79 -4.12
CA MET A 175 0.84 10.88 -3.23
C MET A 175 1.00 9.49 -3.82
N GLU A 176 0.05 9.04 -4.64
CA GLU A 176 0.14 7.73 -5.31
C GLU A 176 1.23 7.71 -6.36
N VAL A 177 1.25 8.72 -7.24
CA VAL A 177 2.29 8.87 -8.26
C VAL A 177 3.65 9.01 -7.60
N LYS A 178 3.75 9.77 -6.50
CA LYS A 178 5.00 9.90 -5.77
C LYS A 178 5.46 8.58 -5.15
N ALA A 179 4.55 7.81 -4.56
CA ALA A 179 4.88 6.50 -4.02
C ALA A 179 5.43 5.57 -5.12
N VAL A 180 4.77 5.54 -6.29
CA VAL A 180 5.25 4.79 -7.46
C VAL A 180 6.64 5.24 -7.88
N GLU A 181 6.88 6.54 -8.04
CA GLU A 181 8.19 7.09 -8.41
C GLU A 181 9.30 6.63 -7.45
N VAL A 182 9.08 6.75 -6.13
CA VAL A 182 10.05 6.33 -5.11
C VAL A 182 10.33 4.83 -5.18
N LEU A 183 9.29 4.01 -5.32
CA LEU A 183 9.41 2.55 -5.38
C LEU A 183 10.12 2.09 -6.66
N TRP A 184 9.84 2.74 -7.80
CA TRP A 184 10.48 2.42 -9.08
C TRP A 184 11.97 2.79 -9.08
N ASN A 185 12.33 3.95 -8.54
CA ASN A 185 13.75 4.32 -8.44
C ASN A 185 14.50 3.37 -7.50
N ARG A 186 13.92 3.07 -6.34
CA ARG A 186 14.51 2.13 -5.36
C ARG A 186 14.71 0.73 -5.94
N SER A 187 13.83 0.28 -6.83
CA SER A 187 13.93 -1.04 -7.47
C SER A 187 15.27 -1.25 -8.18
N VAL A 188 15.70 -0.24 -8.94
CA VAL A 188 16.96 -0.29 -9.68
C VAL A 188 18.14 -0.06 -8.75
N GLU A 189 18.05 0.94 -7.86
CA GLU A 189 19.15 1.34 -6.99
C GLU A 189 19.49 0.31 -5.90
N CYS A 190 18.48 -0.36 -5.32
CA CYS A 190 18.64 -1.21 -4.14
C CYS A 190 18.43 -2.70 -4.42
N HIS A 191 17.78 -3.06 -5.52
CA HIS A 191 17.34 -4.44 -5.76
C HIS A 191 17.80 -5.01 -7.11
N GLU A 192 18.47 -4.21 -7.95
CA GLU A 192 18.91 -4.60 -9.29
C GLU A 192 17.75 -5.14 -10.14
N MET A 193 16.53 -4.69 -9.85
CA MET A 193 15.33 -5.12 -10.54
C MET A 193 14.68 -3.88 -11.11
N ARG A 194 14.40 -3.88 -12.41
CA ARG A 194 13.56 -2.84 -12.99
C ARG A 194 12.13 -3.33 -12.93
N TYR A 195 11.31 -2.64 -12.16
CA TYR A 195 9.89 -2.87 -12.14
C TYR A 195 9.32 -2.48 -13.51
N THR A 196 9.01 -3.49 -14.31
CA THR A 196 8.27 -3.29 -15.53
C THR A 196 6.80 -3.41 -15.20
N ARG A 197 5.97 -2.71 -15.98
CA ARG A 197 4.56 -3.10 -16.05
C ARG A 197 4.56 -4.58 -16.40
N MET A 198 3.62 -5.33 -15.82
CA MET A 198 3.38 -6.72 -16.19
C MET A 198 3.72 -6.92 -17.68
N GLY A 199 4.74 -7.72 -17.95
CA GLY A 199 5.02 -8.29 -19.26
C GLY A 199 3.94 -9.26 -19.69
N HIS A 200 2.84 -9.36 -18.94
CA HIS A 200 1.57 -9.70 -19.55
C HIS A 200 1.07 -8.47 -20.30
N GLN A 201 1.09 -8.66 -21.61
CA GLN A 201 0.45 -7.89 -22.67
C GLN A 201 -0.86 -7.20 -22.24
N HIS A 202 -1.59 -7.74 -21.24
CA HIS A 202 -2.76 -7.17 -20.56
C HIS A 202 -2.46 -6.70 -19.11
N VAL A 203 -2.74 -5.44 -18.78
CA VAL A 203 -2.72 -4.88 -17.42
C VAL A 203 -4.13 -4.44 -17.02
N GLY A 204 -4.67 -4.87 -15.88
CA GLY A 204 -5.97 -4.41 -15.41
C GLY A 204 -6.20 -4.53 -13.91
N HIS A 205 -7.23 -3.86 -13.43
CA HIS A 205 -7.65 -3.88 -12.03
C HIS A 205 -9.17 -3.99 -11.94
N SER A 206 -9.64 -4.88 -11.06
CA SER A 206 -11.06 -4.94 -10.68
C SER A 206 -11.28 -4.02 -9.49
N GLY A 207 -12.15 -3.03 -9.67
CA GLY A 207 -12.69 -2.30 -8.54
C GLY A 207 -13.69 -3.18 -7.78
N LEU A 208 -13.82 -2.92 -6.48
CA LEU A 208 -14.89 -3.51 -5.67
C LEU A 208 -16.23 -3.31 -6.41
N SER A 209 -17.09 -4.34 -6.37
CA SER A 209 -18.46 -4.33 -6.91
C SER A 209 -18.61 -4.43 -8.44
N GLY A 210 -17.64 -5.06 -9.11
CA GLY A 210 -17.74 -5.39 -10.53
C GLY A 210 -17.26 -4.32 -11.50
N ASN A 211 -16.68 -3.22 -11.00
CA ASN A 211 -15.95 -2.28 -11.83
C ASN A 211 -14.66 -2.93 -12.34
N TYR A 212 -14.26 -2.66 -13.58
CA TYR A 212 -13.05 -3.24 -14.13
C TYR A 212 -12.42 -2.30 -15.16
N GLY A 213 -11.10 -2.14 -15.12
CA GLY A 213 -10.36 -1.42 -16.14
C GLY A 213 -9.13 -2.22 -16.54
N TRP A 214 -8.84 -2.27 -17.84
CA TRP A 214 -7.62 -2.89 -18.35
C TRP A 214 -7.08 -2.19 -19.60
N ALA A 215 -5.82 -2.42 -19.89
CA ALA A 215 -5.10 -1.94 -21.06
C ALA A 215 -4.17 -3.04 -21.60
N ASP A 216 -4.18 -3.21 -22.90
CA ASP A 216 -3.25 -4.04 -23.65
C ASP A 216 -2.22 -3.21 -24.39
N THR A 217 -0.94 -3.52 -24.22
CA THR A 217 0.12 -2.88 -25.00
C THR A 217 0.43 -3.60 -26.32
N THR A 218 0.10 -4.89 -26.44
CA THR A 218 0.31 -5.70 -27.66
C THR A 218 -0.77 -5.43 -28.68
N ILE A 219 -2.04 -5.43 -28.26
CA ILE A 219 -3.13 -5.04 -29.16
C ILE A 219 -3.35 -3.53 -29.19
N GLY A 220 -2.74 -2.75 -28.28
CA GLY A 220 -2.85 -1.30 -28.25
C GLY A 220 -4.28 -0.85 -27.96
N ALA A 221 -4.95 -1.52 -27.03
CA ALA A 221 -6.35 -1.28 -26.70
C ALA A 221 -6.52 -1.04 -25.20
N GLY A 222 -7.52 -0.25 -24.83
CA GLY A 222 -7.92 -0.06 -23.43
C GLY A 222 -9.42 -0.26 -23.29
N PHE A 223 -9.84 -0.74 -22.13
CA PHE A 223 -11.24 -0.99 -21.82
C PHE A 223 -11.51 -0.66 -20.36
N ALA A 224 -12.63 0.01 -20.11
CA ALA A 224 -13.12 0.29 -18.78
C ALA A 224 -14.61 0.02 -18.71
N TYR A 225 -15.02 -0.66 -17.64
CA TYR A 225 -16.39 -0.90 -17.26
C TYR A 225 -16.64 -0.31 -15.88
N LEU A 226 -17.57 0.65 -15.84
CA LEU A 226 -17.97 1.36 -14.63
C LEU A 226 -19.46 1.15 -14.41
N THR A 227 -19.84 0.71 -13.22
CA THR A 227 -21.23 0.45 -12.84
C THR A 227 -21.52 0.99 -11.44
N ASN A 228 -22.72 1.52 -11.27
CA ASN A 228 -23.28 1.89 -9.97
C ASN A 228 -24.06 0.72 -9.33
N HIS A 229 -24.32 -0.35 -10.08
CA HIS A 229 -25.03 -1.53 -9.58
C HIS A 229 -24.04 -2.53 -9.00
N LEU A 230 -23.93 -2.51 -7.67
CA LEU A 230 -22.99 -3.33 -6.91
C LEU A 230 -23.34 -4.82 -7.02
N THR A 231 -22.31 -5.66 -7.18
CA THR A 231 -22.41 -7.12 -7.07
C THR A 231 -21.40 -7.64 -6.05
N MET A 232 -21.53 -8.90 -5.65
CA MET A 232 -20.61 -9.53 -4.70
C MET A 232 -19.36 -10.14 -5.36
N TYR A 233 -19.18 -9.93 -6.68
CA TYR A 233 -18.00 -10.39 -7.39
C TYR A 233 -16.82 -9.46 -7.12
N LEU A 234 -15.76 -10.01 -6.52
CA LEU A 234 -14.49 -9.32 -6.28
C LEU A 234 -13.66 -9.16 -7.57
N GLN A 235 -13.81 -10.12 -8.49
CA GLN A 235 -13.19 -10.16 -9.81
C GLN A 235 -14.16 -10.80 -10.80
N ASP A 236 -13.96 -10.54 -12.09
CA ASP A 236 -14.68 -11.19 -13.19
C ASP A 236 -16.22 -11.16 -13.07
N ASP A 237 -16.77 -9.98 -12.79
CA ASP A 237 -18.22 -9.78 -12.85
C ASP A 237 -18.75 -10.18 -14.25
N PRO A 238 -19.78 -11.05 -14.34
CA PRO A 238 -20.27 -11.57 -15.62
C PRO A 238 -20.61 -10.48 -16.65
N ARG A 239 -21.06 -9.31 -16.18
CA ARG A 239 -21.42 -8.18 -17.04
C ARG A 239 -20.19 -7.59 -17.73
N GLN A 240 -19.13 -7.35 -16.97
CA GLN A 240 -17.89 -6.79 -17.52
C GLN A 240 -17.15 -7.82 -18.37
N VAL A 241 -17.17 -9.10 -17.99
CA VAL A 241 -16.55 -10.18 -18.77
C VAL A 241 -17.21 -10.29 -20.15
N SER A 242 -18.55 -10.30 -20.20
CA SER A 242 -19.29 -10.37 -21.47
C SER A 242 -18.96 -9.19 -22.40
N LEU A 243 -18.94 -7.97 -21.85
CA LEU A 243 -18.58 -6.76 -22.61
C LEU A 243 -17.12 -6.77 -23.09
N ARG A 244 -16.20 -7.19 -22.23
CA ARG A 244 -14.78 -7.33 -22.55
C ARG A 244 -14.56 -8.32 -23.70
N GLN A 245 -15.24 -9.46 -23.66
CA GLN A 245 -15.17 -10.49 -24.69
C GLN A 245 -15.69 -9.97 -26.04
N ALA A 246 -16.88 -9.36 -26.05
CA ALA A 246 -17.46 -8.77 -27.26
C ALA A 246 -16.56 -7.65 -27.84
N PHE A 247 -15.96 -6.83 -26.98
CA PHE A 247 -15.01 -5.81 -27.41
C PHE A 247 -13.79 -6.41 -28.13
N LEU A 248 -13.16 -7.43 -27.55
CA LEU A 248 -11.99 -8.10 -28.14
C LEU A 248 -12.31 -8.76 -29.49
N GLU A 249 -13.48 -9.38 -29.60
CA GLU A 249 -13.95 -9.99 -30.85
C GLU A 249 -14.16 -8.96 -31.96
N CYS A 250 -14.79 -7.83 -31.65
CA CYS A 250 -14.99 -6.75 -32.60
C CYS A 250 -13.66 -6.07 -32.98
N PHE A 251 -12.79 -5.86 -32.00
CA PHE A 251 -11.52 -5.19 -32.22
C PHE A 251 -10.54 -6.01 -33.07
N SER A 252 -10.52 -7.33 -32.89
CA SER A 252 -9.72 -8.23 -33.73
C SER A 252 -10.19 -8.22 -35.19
N LYS A 253 -11.51 -8.28 -35.42
CA LYS A 253 -12.12 -8.14 -36.76
C LYS A 253 -11.76 -6.79 -37.41
N TYR A 254 -11.91 -5.70 -36.66
CA TYR A 254 -11.57 -4.36 -37.15
C TYR A 254 -10.11 -4.28 -37.60
N LYS A 255 -9.17 -4.80 -36.80
CA LYS A 255 -7.75 -4.80 -37.17
C LYS A 255 -7.48 -5.62 -38.42
N SER A 256 -8.10 -6.80 -38.57
CA SER A 256 -7.90 -7.62 -39.78
C SER A 256 -8.35 -6.90 -41.05
N THR A 257 -9.52 -6.23 -41.03
CA THR A 257 -10.03 -5.48 -42.19
C THR A 257 -9.14 -4.28 -42.52
N LYS A 258 -8.70 -3.53 -41.51
CA LYS A 258 -7.81 -2.37 -41.66
C LYS A 258 -6.40 -2.71 -42.18
N SER A 259 -5.94 -3.94 -41.99
CA SER A 259 -4.66 -4.41 -42.55
C SER A 259 -4.82 -4.78 -44.04
N GLN A 260 -5.92 -5.42 -44.41
CA GLN A 260 -6.23 -5.76 -45.80
C GLN A 260 -6.39 -4.50 -46.68
N GLU A 261 -7.05 -3.46 -46.17
CA GLU A 261 -7.21 -2.16 -46.86
C GLU A 261 -5.90 -1.35 -47.03
N ARG A 262 -4.78 -1.76 -46.40
CA ARG A 262 -3.47 -1.09 -46.55
C ARG A 262 -2.51 -1.83 -47.48
N GLU A 263 -2.83 -3.07 -47.86
CA GLU A 263 -2.03 -3.89 -48.76
C GLU A 263 -2.52 -3.81 -50.23
N GLU A 264 -3.66 -3.15 -50.47
CA GLU A 264 -4.17 -2.70 -51.78
C GLU A 264 -3.77 -1.24 -52.07
#